data_AF-A0AAD1XA41-F1
#
_entry.id   AF-A0AAD1XA41-F1
#
_cell.length_a   1.000
_cell.length_b   1.000
_cell.length_c   1.000
_cell.angle_alpha   90.00
_cell.angle_beta   90.00
_cell.angle_gamma   90.00
#
_symmetry.space_group_name_H-M   'P 1'
#
loop_
_entity.id
_entity.type
_entity.pdbx_description
1 polymer ?
#
loop_
_entity_poly.entity_id
_entity_poly.type
_entity_poly.pdbx_seq_one_letter_code
_entity_poly.pdbx_strand_id
1 'polypeptide(L)'
;MYAFPCIKLHQSYCDLAYQEGLSPDLKYCLEILDKTGIMIVPGSGFGQIEGTYHFKITNLSNSKSEITEALDRIKVFTSDLMSLYK
;
A
#
# COMPACT_ATOMS: atom_id res chain seq x y z
N MET A 1 -2.65 -17.01 4.93
CA MET A 1 -1.60 -16.33 5.69
C MET A 1 -1.18 -15.00 5.04
N TYR A 2 -1.16 -14.92 3.70
CA TYR A 2 -0.86 -13.69 2.99
C TYR A 2 -1.96 -13.34 1.97
N ALA A 3 -2.13 -12.04 1.74
CA ALA A 3 -2.90 -11.52 0.63
C ALA A 3 -2.04 -10.52 -0.15
N PHE A 4 -2.31 -10.38 -1.45
CA PHE A 4 -1.67 -9.41 -2.35
C PHE A 4 -2.70 -8.47 -2.97
N PRO A 5 -3.24 -7.48 -2.23
CA PRO A 5 -4.15 -6.51 -2.82
C PRO A 5 -3.44 -5.69 -3.91
N CYS A 6 -4.17 -5.42 -4.99
CA CYS A 6 -3.76 -4.48 -6.03
C CYS A 6 -4.23 -3.07 -5.66
N ILE A 7 -3.33 -2.10 -5.72
CA ILE A 7 -3.62 -0.69 -5.47
C ILE A 7 -3.74 0.02 -6.82
N LYS A 8 -4.87 0.71 -7.03
CA LYS A 8 -5.05 1.58 -8.19
C LYS A 8 -4.48 2.95 -7.87
N LEU A 9 -3.21 3.17 -8.22
CA LEU A 9 -2.53 4.44 -8.02
C LEU A 9 -2.78 5.38 -9.21
N HIS A 10 -2.93 6.67 -8.94
CA HIS A 10 -3.04 7.67 -10.00
C HIS A 10 -1.69 7.86 -10.72
N GLN A 11 -1.70 8.20 -12.02
CA GLN A 11 -0.47 8.35 -12.79
C GLN A 11 0.44 9.43 -12.19
N SER A 12 -0.13 10.55 -11.73
CA SER A 12 0.63 11.62 -11.08
C SER A 12 1.34 11.19 -9.79
N TYR A 13 0.77 10.23 -9.06
CA TYR A 13 1.44 9.61 -7.90
C TYR A 13 2.60 8.72 -8.33
N CYS A 14 2.39 7.91 -9.37
CA CYS A 14 3.43 7.05 -9.93
C CYS A 14 4.63 7.86 -10.43
N ASP A 15 4.37 8.94 -11.16
CA ASP A 15 5.42 9.81 -11.70
C ASP A 15 6.26 10.44 -10.58
N LEU A 16 5.61 10.91 -9.51
CA LEU A 16 6.28 11.43 -8.31
C LEU A 16 7.15 10.37 -7.63
N ALA A 17 6.66 9.14 -7.51
CA ALA A 17 7.45 8.04 -6.95
C ALA A 17 8.72 7.78 -7.77
N TYR A 18 8.58 7.72 -9.11
CA TYR A 18 9.72 7.52 -9.98
C TYR A 18 10.71 8.68 -9.95
N GLN A 19 10.25 9.93 -9.81
CA GLN A 19 11.12 11.10 -9.64
C GLN A 19 11.95 11.04 -8.34
N GLU A 20 11.40 10.43 -7.29
CA GLU A 20 12.10 10.18 -6.02
C GLU A 20 12.99 8.92 -6.06
N GLY A 21 13.05 8.22 -7.20
CA GLY A 21 13.82 6.98 -7.35
C GLY A 21 13.18 5.77 -6.65
N LEU A 22 11.88 5.84 -6.36
CA LEU A 22 11.11 4.78 -5.71
C LEU A 22 10.14 4.14 -6.69
N SER A 23 9.88 2.83 -6.54
CA SER A 23 8.74 2.22 -7.20
C SER A 23 7.43 2.72 -6.53
N PRO A 24 6.31 2.88 -7.27
CA PRO A 24 5.08 3.43 -6.71
C PRO A 24 4.50 2.65 -5.52
N ASP A 25 4.66 1.32 -5.53
CA ASP A 25 4.27 0.48 -4.39
C ASP A 25 5.19 0.63 -3.17
N LEU A 26 6.50 0.85 -3.36
CA LEU A 26 7.43 1.13 -2.27
C LEU A 26 7.10 2.46 -1.62
N LYS A 27 6.87 3.51 -2.42
CA LYS A 27 6.43 4.82 -1.90
C LYS A 27 5.15 4.68 -1.08
N TYR A 28 4.15 3.96 -1.60
CA TYR A 28 2.90 3.69 -0.88
C TYR A 28 3.14 2.96 0.46
N CYS A 29 4.00 1.93 0.46
CA CYS A 29 4.32 1.16 1.66
C CYS A 29 5.07 2.00 2.73
N LEU A 30 5.90 2.97 2.31
CA LEU A 30 6.56 3.90 3.22
C LEU A 30 5.57 4.91 3.80
N GLU A 31 4.72 5.51 2.97
CA GLU A 31 3.74 6.51 3.41
C GLU A 31 2.70 5.92 4.37
N ILE A 32 2.20 4.71 4.11
CA ILE A 32 1.25 4.06 5.02
C ILE A 32 1.90 3.71 6.35
N LEU A 33 3.18 3.31 6.34
CA LEU A 33 3.95 3.03 7.54
C LEU A 33 4.10 4.32 8.37
N ASP A 34 4.48 5.44 7.75
CA ASP A 34 4.65 6.71 8.45
C ASP A 34 3.33 7.25 9.01
N LYS A 35 2.21 7.06 8.30
CA LYS A 35 0.89 7.58 8.72
C LYS A 35 0.15 6.68 9.70
N THR A 36 0.32 5.38 9.60
CA THR A 36 -0.47 4.40 10.36
C THR A 36 0.38 3.47 11.23
N GLY A 37 1.70 3.45 11.08
CA GLY A 37 2.54 2.45 11.74
C GLY A 37 2.29 1.00 11.27
N ILE A 38 1.48 0.80 10.22
CA ILE A 38 1.23 -0.52 9.64
C ILE A 38 2.33 -0.82 8.63
N MET A 39 3.12 -1.85 8.91
CA MET A 39 4.15 -2.33 8.01
C MET A 39 3.59 -3.39 7.03
N ILE A 40 3.67 -3.08 5.74
CA ILE A 40 3.35 -3.98 4.63
C ILE A 40 4.57 -4.09 3.71
N VAL A 41 4.59 -5.11 2.83
CA VAL A 41 5.75 -5.34 1.94
C VAL A 41 5.38 -4.95 0.51
N PRO A 42 6.18 -4.17 -0.22
CA PRO A 42 5.88 -3.79 -1.61
C PRO A 42 5.90 -5.00 -2.55
N GLY A 43 5.02 -4.99 -3.55
CA GLY A 43 4.87 -6.04 -4.55
C GLY A 43 6.07 -6.17 -5.49
N SER A 44 6.81 -5.10 -5.71
CA SER A 44 8.00 -5.02 -6.57
C SER A 44 9.09 -6.00 -6.18
N GLY A 45 9.20 -6.35 -4.89
CA GLY A 45 10.12 -7.38 -4.40
C GLY A 45 9.72 -8.83 -4.75
N PHE A 46 8.49 -9.06 -5.22
CA PHE A 46 7.96 -10.38 -5.57
C PHE A 46 7.78 -10.59 -7.09
N GLY A 47 8.01 -9.54 -7.88
CA GLY A 47 7.57 -9.49 -9.27
C GLY A 47 6.07 -9.17 -9.37
N GLN A 48 5.73 -8.28 -10.28
CA GLN A 48 4.35 -7.90 -10.58
C GLN A 48 4.25 -7.45 -12.04
N ILE A 49 3.04 -7.47 -12.59
CA ILE A 49 2.78 -7.05 -13.98
C ILE A 49 3.09 -5.55 -14.10
N GLU A 50 3.75 -5.15 -15.18
CA GLU A 50 4.05 -3.74 -15.45
C GLU A 50 2.77 -2.89 -15.44
N GLY A 51 2.84 -1.71 -14.81
CA GLY A 51 1.68 -0.84 -14.62
C GLY A 51 0.70 -1.28 -13.52
N THR A 52 0.99 -2.38 -12.81
CA THR A 52 0.23 -2.81 -11.63
C THR A 52 1.09 -2.72 -10.37
N TYR A 53 0.45 -2.38 -9.26
CA TYR A 53 1.12 -2.14 -7.99
C TYR A 53 0.42 -2.91 -6.89
N HIS A 54 1.17 -3.73 -6.16
CA HIS A 54 0.63 -4.58 -5.11
C HIS A 54 1.38 -4.37 -3.81
N PHE A 55 0.79 -4.86 -2.72
CA PHE A 55 1.51 -5.06 -1.46
C PHE A 55 1.13 -6.38 -0.85
N LYS A 56 2.02 -6.95 -0.05
CA LYS A 56 1.74 -8.14 0.77
C LYS A 56 1.30 -7.71 2.16
N ILE A 57 0.15 -8.23 2.59
CA ILE A 57 -0.32 -8.15 3.99
C ILE A 57 -0.47 -9.55 4.57
N THR A 58 -0.37 -9.66 5.89
CA THR A 58 -0.55 -10.92 6.62
C THR A 58 -1.74 -10.88 7.56
N ASN A 59 -2.39 -12.04 7.76
CA ASN A 59 -3.51 -12.21 8.68
C ASN A 59 -3.12 -13.10 9.87
N LEU A 60 -1.90 -12.95 10.38
CA LEU A 60 -1.34 -13.78 11.45
C LEU A 60 -1.95 -13.53 12.84
N SER A 61 -2.60 -12.38 13.06
CA SER A 61 -3.31 -12.16 14.32
C SER A 61 -4.48 -13.13 14.44
N ASN A 62 -4.65 -13.73 15.62
CA ASN A 62 -5.82 -14.54 15.93
C ASN A 62 -7.04 -13.68 16.30
N SER A 63 -6.84 -12.37 16.48
CA SER A 63 -7.88 -11.41 16.84
C SER A 63 -8.51 -10.80 15.60
N LYS A 64 -9.80 -11.10 15.38
CA LYS A 64 -10.55 -10.50 14.26
C LYS A 64 -10.63 -8.98 14.38
N SER A 65 -10.78 -8.44 15.60
CA SER A 65 -10.89 -6.99 15.81
C SER A 65 -9.60 -6.26 15.46
N GLU A 66 -8.43 -6.82 15.80
CA GLU A 66 -7.14 -6.23 15.43
C GLU A 66 -6.94 -6.20 13.91
N ILE A 67 -7.31 -7.29 13.23
CA ILE A 67 -7.26 -7.34 11.75
C ILE A 67 -8.21 -6.29 11.17
N THR A 68 -9.44 -6.20 11.67
CA THR A 68 -10.43 -5.23 11.19
C THR A 68 -9.94 -3.80 11.39
N GLU A 69 -9.38 -3.47 12.56
CA GLU A 69 -8.83 -2.14 12.83
C GLU A 69 -7.66 -1.80 11.90
N ALA A 70 -6.74 -2.74 11.65
CA ALA A 70 -5.65 -2.54 10.69
C ALA A 70 -6.19 -2.27 9.27
N LEU A 71 -7.19 -3.05 8.83
CA LEU A 71 -7.82 -2.86 7.52
C LEU A 71 -8.55 -1.52 7.41
N ASP A 72 -9.23 -1.07 8.48
CA ASP A 72 -9.90 0.23 8.50
C ASP A 72 -8.91 1.39 8.40
N ARG A 73 -7.76 1.30 9.07
CA ARG A 73 -6.69 2.29 8.97
C ARG A 73 -6.06 2.32 7.57
N ILE A 74 -5.84 1.16 6.96
CA ILE A 74 -5.39 1.06 5.56
C ILE A 74 -6.40 1.70 4.61
N LYS A 75 -7.70 1.44 4.82
CA LYS A 75 -8.78 2.00 4.03
C LYS A 75 -8.80 3.52 4.10
N VAL A 76 -8.78 4.09 5.31
CA VAL A 76 -8.77 5.55 5.53
C VAL A 76 -7.56 6.18 4.84
N PHE A 77 -6.35 5.66 5.11
CA PHE A 77 -5.13 6.16 4.46
C PHE A 77 -5.22 6.12 2.94
N THR A 78 -5.68 5.00 2.37
CA THR A 78 -5.76 4.84 0.91
C THR A 78 -6.78 5.80 0.31
N SER A 79 -7.94 5.96 0.94
CA SER A 79 -8.96 6.92 0.49
C SER A 79 -8.45 8.36 0.53
N ASP A 80 -7.78 8.75 1.61
CA ASP A 80 -7.20 10.09 1.75
C ASP A 80 -6.12 10.31 0.70
N LEU A 81 -5.22 9.34 0.51
CA LEU A 81 -4.19 9.40 -0.52
C LEU A 81 -4.81 9.58 -1.90
N MET A 82 -5.79 8.75 -2.28
CA MET A 82 -6.47 8.86 -3.58
C MET A 82 -7.21 10.18 -3.76
N SER A 83 -7.61 10.86 -2.69
CA SER A 83 -8.27 12.18 -2.78
C SER A 83 -7.28 13.32 -3.08
N LEU A 84 -6.01 13.16 -2.71
CA LEU A 84 -4.95 14.15 -2.90
C LEU A 84 -4.42 14.17 -4.34
N TYR A 85 -4.49 13.04 -5.04
CA TYR A 85 -4.02 12.89 -6.42
C TYR A 85 -5.23 12.79 -7.35
N LYS A 86 -5.31 13.74 -8.29
CA LYS A 86 -6.35 13.80 -9.34
C LYS A 86 -5.80 13.43 -10.69
#